data_AF-A0A809SK91-F1
#
_entry.id   AF-A0A809SK91-F1
#
_cell.length_a   1.000
_cell.length_b   1.000
_cell.length_c   1.000
_cell.angle_alpha   90.00
_cell.angle_beta   90.00
_cell.angle_gamma   90.00
#
_symmetry.space_group_name_H-M   'P 1'
#
loop_
_entity.id
_entity.type
_entity.pdbx_description
1 polymer ?
#
loop_
_entity_poly.entity_id
_entity_poly.type
_entity_poly.pdbx_seq_one_letter_code
_entity_poly.pdbx_strand_id
1 'polypeptide(L)'
;MTLLALLTAVLLIWVLIPFGYGIKQTDEIKKLSKEEISELAKNISIKTLVSYFANTFIIIFFMIYILLLRNKLTAGYFFFSIWIIVFVTLIALPFYQGTDNLTNFQIVLGSLVSLVSGIITITLIVYAIQYYIKRKFSYYEWYKIHKGRSK
;
A
#
# COMPACT_ATOMS: atom_id res chain seq x y z
N MET A 1 -13.19 -1.75 -5.63
CA MET A 1 -13.66 -0.55 -4.90
C MET A 1 -13.75 -0.84 -3.40
N THR A 2 -14.47 -1.89 -2.97
CA THR A 2 -14.64 -2.28 -1.56
C THR A 2 -13.33 -2.56 -0.81
N LEU A 3 -12.38 -3.28 -1.41
CA LEU A 3 -11.07 -3.55 -0.79
C LEU A 3 -10.23 -2.28 -0.57
N LEU A 4 -10.34 -1.31 -1.49
CA LEU A 4 -9.65 -0.02 -1.36
C LEU A 4 -10.27 0.83 -0.26
N ALA A 5 -11.60 0.90 -0.19
CA ALA A 5 -12.29 1.60 0.88
C ALA A 5 -11.94 1.01 2.26
N LEU A 6 -11.88 -0.32 2.35
CA LEU A 6 -11.45 -1.02 3.55
C LEU A 6 -9.98 -0.68 3.89
N LEU A 7 -9.06 -0.73 2.92
CA LEU A 7 -7.66 -0.38 3.15
C LEU A 7 -7.52 1.07 3.64
N THR A 8 -8.24 2.03 3.04
CA THR A 8 -8.22 3.44 3.46
C THR A 8 -8.72 3.60 4.89
N ALA A 9 -9.83 2.95 5.25
CA ALA A 9 -10.38 3.01 6.60
C ALA A 9 -9.38 2.45 7.63
N VAL A 10 -8.72 1.34 7.30
CA VAL A 10 -7.77 0.69 8.20
C VAL A 10 -6.49 1.51 8.32
N LEU A 11 -5.99 2.10 7.23
CA LEU A 11 -4.82 3.00 7.26
C LEU A 11 -5.09 4.30 8.01
N LEU A 12 -6.32 4.84 7.93
CA LEU A 12 -6.76 5.96 8.76
C LEU A 12 -6.69 5.59 10.24
N ILE A 13 -7.26 4.45 10.63
CA ILE A 13 -7.22 3.99 12.02
C ILE A 13 -5.76 3.75 12.45
N TRP A 14 -4.94 3.10 11.60
CA TRP A 14 -3.53 2.79 11.84
C TRP A 14 -2.72 4.04 12.21
N VAL A 15 -2.94 5.13 11.48
CA VAL A 15 -2.26 6.40 11.70
C VAL A 15 -2.76 7.10 12.95
N LEU A 16 -4.04 6.98 13.27
CA LEU A 16 -4.62 7.63 14.44
C LEU A 16 -4.19 6.97 15.75
N ILE A 17 -3.68 5.73 15.73
CA ILE A 17 -3.22 5.03 16.94
C ILE A 17 -2.20 5.85 17.75
N PRO A 18 -1.07 6.31 17.21
CA PRO A 18 -0.11 7.12 17.96
C PRO A 18 -0.67 8.42 18.53
N PHE A 19 -1.75 8.98 17.96
CA PHE A 19 -2.41 10.18 18.48
C PHE A 19 -3.42 9.89 19.59
N GLY A 20 -4.09 8.73 19.56
CA GLY A 20 -5.12 8.35 20.54
C GLY A 20 -4.61 7.50 21.71
N TYR A 21 -3.70 6.56 21.44
CA TYR A 21 -3.20 5.57 22.42
C TYR A 21 -1.80 5.89 22.97
N GLY A 22 -1.12 6.89 22.40
CA GLY A 22 0.24 7.26 22.80
C GLY A 22 1.29 6.22 22.45
N ILE A 23 2.54 6.52 22.78
CA ILE A 23 3.69 5.63 22.57
C ILE A 23 3.86 4.79 23.84
N LYS A 24 4.07 3.47 23.68
CA LYS A 24 4.36 2.57 24.79
C LYS A 24 5.64 3.05 25.49
N GLN A 25 5.53 3.53 26.73
CA GLN A 25 6.68 3.96 27.51
C GLN A 25 7.49 2.71 27.92
N THR A 26 8.55 2.42 27.18
CA THR A 26 9.58 1.45 27.59
C THR A 26 10.38 2.02 28.76
N ASP A 27 10.96 1.14 29.59
CA ASP A 27 11.75 1.55 30.76
C ASP A 27 13.00 2.37 30.40
N GLU A 28 13.41 2.36 29.13
CA GLU A 28 14.44 3.24 28.58
C GLU A 28 13.98 4.70 28.45
N ILE A 29 12.70 4.94 28.12
CA ILE A 29 12.12 6.29 27.97
C ILE A 29 12.00 6.99 29.34
N LYS A 30 11.85 6.21 30.42
CA LYS A 30 11.79 6.73 31.80
C LYS A 30 13.13 7.32 32.29
N LYS A 31 14.24 7.02 31.62
CA LYS A 31 15.59 7.53 31.97
C LYS A 31 15.94 8.85 31.28
N LEU A 32 15.14 9.30 30.31
CA LEU A 32 15.38 10.51 29.54
C LEU A 32 14.98 11.77 30.31
N SER A 33 15.69 12.87 30.06
CA SER A 33 15.33 14.18 30.60
C SER A 33 14.00 14.67 30.01
N LYS A 34 13.32 15.62 30.67
CA LYS A 34 12.06 16.19 30.16
C LYS A 34 12.21 16.82 28.77
N GLU A 35 13.40 17.36 28.47
CA GLU A 35 13.72 17.97 27.18
C GLU A 35 13.89 16.89 26.09
N GLU A 36 14.58 15.80 26.41
CA GLU A 36 14.76 14.67 25.49
C GLU A 36 13.43 13.95 25.19
N ILE A 37 12.54 13.83 26.19
CA ILE A 37 11.19 13.27 26.01
C ILE A 37 10.37 14.14 25.07
N SER A 38 10.45 15.47 25.21
CA SER A 38 9.75 16.43 24.34
C SER A 38 10.22 16.32 22.88
N GLU A 39 11.53 16.24 22.68
CA GLU A 39 12.11 16.14 21.34
C GLU A 39 11.83 14.78 20.68
N LEU A 40 11.87 13.69 21.46
CA LEU A 40 11.48 12.35 21.02
C LEU A 40 10.00 12.31 20.60
N ALA A 41 9.10 12.87 21.43
CA ALA A 41 7.68 12.93 21.13
C ALA A 41 7.40 13.73 19.86
N LYS A 42 8.10 14.85 19.65
CA LYS A 42 8.01 15.67 18.42
C LYS A 42 8.45 14.87 17.20
N ASN A 43 9.59 14.19 17.27
CA ASN A 43 10.13 13.39 16.18
C ASN A 43 9.22 12.22 15.80
N ILE A 44 8.64 11.52 16.78
CA ILE A 44 7.70 10.42 16.53
C ILE A 44 6.40 10.95 15.91
N SER A 45 5.90 12.09 16.39
CA SER A 45 4.69 12.73 15.86
C SER A 45 4.88 13.15 14.40
N ILE A 46 6.01 13.78 14.07
CA ILE A 46 6.34 14.19 12.68
C ILE A 46 6.47 12.96 11.78
N LYS A 47 7.22 11.94 12.18
CA LYS A 47 7.37 10.69 11.40
C LYS A 47 6.03 10.02 11.13
N THR A 48 5.15 10.02 12.14
CA THR A 48 3.79 9.48 12.03
C THR A 48 2.95 10.27 11.03
N LEU A 49 2.96 11.60 11.11
CA LEU A 49 2.24 12.48 10.18
C LEU A 49 2.73 12.31 8.74
N VAL A 50 4.05 12.24 8.54
CA VAL A 50 4.63 12.00 7.21
C VAL A 50 4.22 10.64 6.66
N SER A 51 4.26 9.59 7.49
CA SER A 51 3.80 8.25 7.13
C SER A 51 2.32 8.25 6.73
N TYR A 52 1.48 9.00 7.44
CA TYR A 52 0.07 9.17 7.08
C TYR A 52 -0.14 9.83 5.73
N PHE A 53 0.50 10.97 5.51
CA PHE A 53 0.36 11.68 4.25
C PHE A 53 0.87 10.81 3.09
N ALA A 54 2.00 10.13 3.26
CA ALA A 54 2.53 9.20 2.26
C ALA A 54 1.51 8.09 1.93
N ASN A 55 0.97 7.40 2.94
CA ASN A 55 0.00 6.32 2.74
C ASN A 55 -1.31 6.83 2.10
N THR A 56 -1.79 7.99 2.52
CA THR A 56 -3.01 8.61 1.99
C THR A 56 -2.82 9.03 0.53
N PHE A 57 -1.69 9.68 0.21
CA PHE A 57 -1.37 10.05 -1.17
C PHE A 57 -1.21 8.83 -2.07
N ILE A 58 -0.56 7.76 -1.59
CA ILE A 58 -0.44 6.48 -2.30
C ILE A 58 -1.81 5.95 -2.72
N ILE A 59 -2.78 5.92 -1.80
CA ILE A 59 -4.14 5.45 -2.09
C ILE A 59 -4.85 6.39 -3.07
N ILE A 60 -4.77 7.70 -2.85
CA ILE A 60 -5.42 8.71 -3.71
C ILE A 60 -4.87 8.59 -5.14
N PHE A 61 -3.55 8.51 -5.31
CA PHE A 61 -2.94 8.33 -6.62
C PHE A 61 -3.36 7.01 -7.27
N PHE A 62 -3.47 5.92 -6.50
CA PHE A 62 -3.96 4.65 -7.04
C PHE A 62 -5.41 4.75 -7.52
N MET A 63 -6.29 5.40 -6.75
CA MET A 63 -7.69 5.60 -7.14
C MET A 63 -7.80 6.49 -8.39
N ILE A 64 -7.09 7.62 -8.42
CA ILE A 64 -7.06 8.50 -9.59
C ILE A 64 -6.62 7.71 -10.82
N TYR A 65 -5.58 6.89 -10.69
CA TYR A 65 -5.10 6.10 -11.82
C TYR A 65 -6.12 5.05 -12.26
N ILE A 66 -6.80 4.35 -11.34
CA ILE A 66 -7.89 3.42 -11.69
C ILE A 66 -9.03 4.14 -12.42
N LEU A 67 -9.39 5.36 -12.01
CA LEU A 67 -10.40 6.16 -12.70
C LEU A 67 -9.95 6.56 -14.10
N LEU A 68 -8.67 6.93 -14.27
CA LEU A 68 -8.10 7.24 -15.59
C LEU A 68 -8.05 6.01 -16.50
N LEU A 69 -7.73 4.83 -15.95
CA LEU A 69 -7.76 3.54 -16.65
C LEU A 69 -9.14 3.17 -17.16
N ARG A 70 -10.20 3.52 -16.43
CA ARG A 70 -11.58 3.25 -16.84
C ARG A 70 -11.97 4.05 -18.09
N ASN A 71 -11.47 5.28 -18.23
CA ASN A 71 -12.03 6.24 -19.17
C ASN A 71 -11.11 6.59 -20.35
N LYS A 72 -9.78 6.60 -20.20
CA LYS A 72 -8.87 7.15 -21.22
C LYS A 72 -7.52 6.45 -21.37
N LEU A 73 -7.02 5.76 -20.35
CA LEU A 73 -5.69 5.16 -20.38
C LEU A 73 -5.76 3.63 -20.50
N THR A 74 -4.88 3.05 -21.30
CA THR A 74 -4.63 1.61 -21.29
C THR A 74 -3.60 1.29 -20.20
N ALA A 75 -3.87 0.29 -19.35
CA ALA A 75 -2.90 -0.16 -18.36
C ALA A 75 -1.67 -0.72 -19.04
N GLY A 76 -0.51 -0.09 -18.85
CA GLY A 76 0.78 -0.67 -19.22
C GLY A 76 1.30 -1.60 -18.13
N TYR A 77 2.25 -2.48 -18.48
CA TYR A 77 2.94 -3.33 -17.49
C TYR A 77 3.63 -2.53 -16.38
N PHE A 78 4.08 -1.32 -16.70
CA PHE A 78 4.68 -0.40 -15.74
C PHE A 78 3.73 -0.03 -14.60
N PHE A 79 2.44 0.15 -14.90
CA PHE A 79 1.41 0.38 -13.89
C PHE A 79 1.36 -0.78 -12.90
N PHE A 80 1.14 -1.99 -13.39
CA PHE A 80 1.05 -3.16 -12.52
C PHE A 80 2.34 -3.35 -11.70
N SER A 81 3.50 -3.19 -12.32
CA SER A 81 4.79 -3.39 -11.66
C SER A 81 5.01 -2.40 -10.51
N ILE A 82 4.78 -1.10 -10.74
CA ILE A 82 4.90 -0.07 -9.70
C ILE A 82 3.95 -0.34 -8.55
N TRP A 83 2.67 -0.58 -8.84
CA TRP A 83 1.68 -0.72 -7.79
C TRP A 83 1.84 -2.01 -7.01
N ILE A 84 2.27 -3.10 -7.64
CA ILE A 84 2.68 -4.32 -6.93
C ILE A 84 3.80 -4.01 -5.94
N ILE A 85 4.86 -3.31 -6.36
CA ILE A 85 5.96 -2.93 -5.45
C ILE A 85 5.43 -2.10 -4.28
N VAL A 86 4.60 -1.09 -4.55
CA VAL A 86 4.02 -0.24 -3.52
C VAL A 86 3.17 -1.05 -2.53
N PHE A 87 2.26 -1.91 -2.99
CA PHE A 87 1.44 -2.70 -2.07
C PHE A 87 2.25 -3.76 -1.32
N VAL A 88 3.31 -4.32 -1.91
CA VAL A 88 4.27 -5.18 -1.19
C VAL A 88 4.95 -4.43 -0.06
N THR A 89 5.38 -3.18 -0.28
CA THR A 89 5.95 -2.36 0.81
C THR A 89 4.94 -2.11 1.92
N LEU A 90 3.66 -1.89 1.58
CA LEU A 90 2.59 -1.72 2.57
C LEU A 90 2.29 -2.99 3.39
N ILE A 91 2.59 -4.19 2.88
CA ILE A 91 2.50 -5.44 3.65
C ILE A 91 3.55 -5.46 4.76
N ALA A 92 4.78 -5.04 4.47
CA ALA A 92 5.87 -5.08 5.45
C ALA A 92 5.87 -3.88 6.41
N LEU A 93 5.26 -2.76 6.01
CA LEU A 93 5.31 -1.48 6.72
C LEU A 93 4.88 -1.56 8.21
N PRO A 94 3.79 -2.26 8.59
CA PRO A 94 3.35 -2.31 9.98
C PRO A 94 4.34 -3.01 10.92
N PHE A 95 5.22 -3.87 10.39
CA PHE A 95 6.13 -4.71 11.17
C PHE A 95 7.61 -4.38 10.97
N TYR A 96 7.92 -3.32 10.19
CA TYR A 96 9.30 -2.95 9.86
C TYR A 96 10.17 -2.65 11.09
N GLN A 97 9.57 -2.11 12.16
CA GLN A 97 10.28 -1.75 13.40
C GLN A 97 10.34 -2.90 14.44
N GLY A 98 9.87 -4.10 14.07
CA GLY A 98 9.71 -5.23 14.98
C GLY A 98 8.41 -5.18 15.80
N THR A 99 7.93 -6.35 16.23
CA THR A 99 6.66 -6.50 16.97
C THR A 99 6.77 -6.16 18.45
N ASP A 100 7.98 -6.12 19.01
CA ASP A 100 8.23 -6.02 20.44
C ASP A 100 7.79 -4.66 21.04
N ASN A 101 7.89 -3.62 20.22
CA ASN A 101 7.50 -2.26 20.56
C ASN A 101 6.03 -1.94 20.28
N LEU A 102 5.29 -2.88 19.67
CA LEU A 102 3.88 -2.71 19.33
C LEU A 102 2.99 -3.19 20.48
N THR A 103 1.86 -2.52 20.62
CA THR A 103 0.75 -2.99 21.47
C THR A 103 -0.03 -4.09 20.75
N ASN A 104 -0.74 -4.96 21.48
CA ASN A 104 -1.58 -6.00 20.88
C ASN A 104 -2.59 -5.42 19.86
N PHE A 105 -3.14 -4.24 20.15
CA PHE A 105 -4.04 -3.53 19.25
C PHE A 105 -3.36 -3.10 17.94
N GLN A 106 -2.13 -2.58 18.01
CA GLN A 106 -1.32 -2.29 16.83
C GLN A 106 -0.95 -3.57 16.06
N ILE A 107 -0.67 -4.67 16.74
CA ILE A 107 -0.38 -5.93 16.03
C ILE A 107 -1.60 -6.38 15.23
N VAL A 108 -2.79 -6.32 15.81
CA VAL A 108 -4.04 -6.69 15.12
C VAL A 108 -4.31 -5.78 13.92
N LEU A 109 -4.24 -4.46 14.09
CA LEU A 109 -4.47 -3.53 12.98
C LEU A 109 -3.39 -3.62 11.90
N GLY A 110 -2.12 -3.78 12.28
CA GLY A 110 -1.01 -3.96 11.34
C GLY A 110 -1.14 -5.24 10.54
N SER A 111 -1.60 -6.32 11.18
CA SER A 111 -1.93 -7.59 10.50
C SER A 111 -3.03 -7.38 9.47
N LEU A 112 -4.04 -6.58 9.80
CA LEU A 112 -5.17 -6.31 8.91
C LEU A 112 -4.76 -5.43 7.71
N VAL A 113 -3.92 -4.40 7.91
CA VAL A 113 -3.28 -3.64 6.82
C VAL A 113 -2.52 -4.57 5.88
N SER A 114 -1.71 -5.47 6.46
CA SER A 114 -0.87 -6.40 5.72
C SER A 114 -1.71 -7.38 4.90
N LEU A 115 -2.77 -7.93 5.49
CA LEU A 115 -3.68 -8.86 4.83
C LEU A 115 -4.42 -8.20 3.66
N VAL A 116 -4.99 -7.00 3.85
CA VAL A 116 -5.70 -6.30 2.78
C VAL A 116 -4.74 -5.90 1.66
N SER A 117 -3.54 -5.40 2.00
CA SER A 117 -2.51 -5.05 1.02
C SER A 117 -2.01 -6.28 0.24
N GLY A 118 -1.92 -7.44 0.89
CA GLY A 118 -1.60 -8.72 0.27
C GLY A 118 -2.66 -9.15 -0.74
N ILE A 119 -3.94 -9.06 -0.39
CA ILE A 119 -5.06 -9.37 -1.30
C ILE A 119 -5.03 -8.45 -2.53
N ILE A 120 -4.78 -7.14 -2.35
CA ILE A 120 -4.67 -6.19 -3.46
C ILE A 120 -3.48 -6.54 -4.35
N THR A 121 -2.33 -6.88 -3.76
CA THR A 121 -1.14 -7.31 -4.51
C THR A 121 -1.43 -8.53 -5.37
N ILE A 122 -2.02 -9.58 -4.80
CA ILE A 122 -2.40 -10.80 -5.55
C ILE A 122 -3.35 -10.44 -6.69
N THR A 123 -4.34 -9.59 -6.43
CA THR A 123 -5.31 -9.14 -7.44
C THR A 123 -4.62 -8.41 -8.60
N LEU A 124 -3.64 -7.54 -8.30
CA LEU A 124 -2.85 -6.84 -9.32
C LEU A 124 -2.00 -7.80 -10.15
N ILE A 125 -1.41 -8.83 -9.53
CA ILE A 125 -0.66 -9.88 -10.24
C ILE A 125 -1.58 -10.64 -11.20
N VAL A 126 -2.75 -11.06 -10.73
CA VAL A 126 -3.73 -11.77 -11.57
C VAL A 126 -4.15 -10.90 -12.76
N TYR A 127 -4.43 -9.62 -12.56
CA TYR A 127 -4.76 -8.70 -13.65
C TYR A 127 -3.58 -8.47 -14.60
N ALA A 128 -2.35 -8.40 -14.09
CA ALA A 128 -1.16 -8.30 -14.94
C ALA A 128 -1.01 -9.52 -15.86
N ILE A 129 -1.26 -10.73 -15.33
CA ILE A 129 -1.23 -11.98 -16.09
C ILE A 129 -2.35 -12.01 -17.14
N GLN A 130 -3.59 -11.68 -16.75
CA GLN A 130 -4.71 -11.62 -17.70
C GLN A 130 -4.45 -10.61 -18.82
N TYR A 131 -3.88 -9.46 -18.48
CA TYR A 131 -3.47 -8.46 -19.46
C TYR A 131 -2.39 -8.99 -20.41
N TYR A 132 -1.39 -9.70 -19.88
CA TYR A 132 -0.35 -10.35 -20.69
C TYR A 132 -0.93 -11.35 -21.70
N ILE A 133 -1.82 -12.22 -21.24
CA ILE A 133 -2.48 -13.24 -22.06
C ILE A 133 -3.31 -12.57 -23.16
N LYS A 134 -4.16 -11.59 -22.80
CA LYS A 134 -5.02 -10.88 -23.76
C LYS A 134 -4.21 -10.22 -24.87
N ARG A 135 -3.04 -9.66 -24.54
CA ARG A 135 -2.15 -9.03 -25.52
C ARG A 135 -1.49 -10.05 -26.46
N LYS A 136 -1.08 -11.21 -25.95
CA LYS A 136 -0.56 -12.32 -26.78
C LYS A 136 -1.60 -12.83 -27.77
N PHE A 137 -2.86 -13.00 -27.33
CA PHE A 137 -3.95 -13.38 -28.23
C PHE A 137 -4.22 -12.32 -29.31
N SER A 138 -4.31 -11.04 -28.92
CA SER A 138 -4.51 -9.94 -29.88
C SER A 138 -3.37 -9.85 -30.92
N TYR A 139 -2.12 -10.05 -30.49
CA TYR A 139 -0.97 -10.11 -31.41
C TYR A 139 -1.09 -11.29 -32.38
N TYR A 140 -1.51 -12.46 -31.90
CA TYR A 140 -1.70 -13.64 -32.73
C TYR A 140 -2.82 -13.47 -33.76
N GLU A 141 -3.96 -12.90 -33.36
CA GLU A 141 -5.06 -12.57 -34.28
C GLU A 141 -4.62 -11.56 -35.34
N TRP A 142 -3.90 -10.51 -34.94
CA TRP A 142 -3.37 -9.52 -35.87
C TRP A 142 -2.41 -10.18 -36.90
N TYR A 143 -1.51 -11.04 -36.43
CA TYR A 143 -0.59 -11.79 -37.30
C TYR A 143 -1.35 -12.70 -38.27
N LYS A 144 -2.35 -13.44 -37.80
CA LYS A 144 -3.17 -14.33 -38.63
C LYS A 144 -3.93 -13.56 -39.72
N ILE A 145 -4.51 -12.40 -39.39
CA ILE A 145 -5.28 -11.59 -40.34
C ILE A 145 -4.38 -10.97 -41.43
N HIS A 146 -3.18 -10.50 -41.07
CA HIS A 146 -2.33 -9.74 -42.00
C HIS A 146 -1.36 -10.61 -42.80
N LYS A 147 -0.89 -11.75 -42.26
CA LYS A 147 -0.01 -12.68 -42.98
C LYS A 147 -0.75 -13.90 -43.56
N GLY A 148 -1.96 -14.21 -43.10
CA GLY A 148 -2.77 -15.30 -43.65
C GLY A 148 -3.43 -15.01 -45.00
N ARG A 149 -3.48 -13.74 -45.44
CA ARG A 149 -4.05 -13.32 -46.73
C ARG A 149 -3.04 -13.23 -47.88
N SER A 150 -1.78 -13.55 -47.64
CA SER A 150 -0.69 -13.45 -48.64
C SER A 150 -0.40 -14.78 -49.37
N LYS A 151 -1.30 -15.77 -49.29
CA LYS A 151 -1.20 -17.02 -50.05
C LYS A 151 -2.47 -17.22 -50.87
#